data_AF-A0A2V3VB35-F1
#
_entry.id   AF-A0A2V3VB35-F1
#
_cell.length_a   1.000
_cell.length_b   1.000
_cell.length_c   1.000
_cell.angle_alpha   90.00
_cell.angle_beta   90.00
_cell.angle_gamma   90.00
#
_symmetry.space_group_name_H-M   'P 1'
#
loop_
_entity.id
_entity.type
_entity.pdbx_description
1 polymer ?
#
loop_
_entity_poly.entity_id
_entity_poly.type
_entity_poly.pdbx_seq_one_letter_code
_entity_poly.pdbx_strand_id
1 'polypeptide(L)' 'MLHQSLHPEDIKAAIRKRYGSVKKFQKLKGLPPTSVSDLFRGRPSRRVSEAVEQAVQESMEMENSAKLVPAHSLNRGGK' A
#
# COMPACT_ATOMS: atom_id res chain seq x y z
N MET A 1 11.14 -11.85 -3.39
CA MET A 1 9.99 -11.01 -3.81
C MET A 1 9.01 -10.97 -2.66
N LEU A 2 8.92 -9.83 -1.97
CA LEU A 2 8.14 -9.70 -0.73
C LEU A 2 6.62 -9.84 -0.96
N HIS A 3 6.16 -9.49 -2.17
CA HIS A 3 4.75 -9.59 -2.58
C HIS A 3 4.28 -11.03 -2.89
N GLN A 4 5.19 -12.01 -2.96
CA GLN A 4 4.84 -13.37 -3.39
C GLN A 4 4.27 -14.21 -2.24
N SER A 5 4.57 -13.79 -1.00
CA SER A 5 4.04 -14.37 0.24
C SER A 5 2.80 -13.63 0.77
N LEU A 6 2.51 -12.43 0.25
CA LEU A 6 1.37 -11.61 0.68
C LEU A 6 0.15 -11.90 -0.17
N HIS A 7 -1.02 -11.94 0.47
CA HIS A 7 -2.28 -12.11 -0.24
C HIS A 7 -2.52 -10.91 -1.17
N PRO A 8 -3.03 -11.12 -2.40
CA PRO A 8 -3.32 -10.03 -3.35
C PRO A 8 -4.23 -8.93 -2.79
N GLU A 9 -5.10 -9.28 -1.84
CA GLU A 9 -5.94 -8.29 -1.15
C GLU A 9 -5.15 -7.42 -0.17
N ASP A 10 -4.21 -7.98 0.59
CA ASP A 10 -3.33 -7.23 1.48
C ASP A 10 -2.48 -6.22 0.71
N ILE A 11 -1.95 -6.63 -0.44
CA ILE A 11 -1.18 -5.74 -1.32
C ILE A 11 -2.05 -4.57 -1.80
N LYS A 12 -3.29 -4.85 -2.23
CA LYS A 12 -4.24 -3.78 -2.60
C LYS A 12 -4.59 -2.91 -1.40
N ALA A 13 -4.73 -3.48 -0.21
CA ALA A 13 -5.06 -2.74 1.01
C ALA A 13 -3.91 -1.80 1.39
N ALA A 14 -2.65 -2.26 1.37
CA ALA A 14 -1.48 -1.43 1.61
C ALA A 14 -1.40 -0.26 0.60
N ILE A 15 -1.59 -0.55 -0.69
CA ILE A 15 -1.61 0.49 -1.74
C ILE A 15 -2.76 1.48 -1.51
N ARG A 16 -3.95 1.01 -1.10
CA ARG A 16 -5.11 1.87 -0.81
C ARG A 16 -4.90 2.71 0.44
N LYS A 17 -4.34 2.16 1.52
CA LYS A 17 -4.03 2.89 2.77
C LYS A 17 -3.09 4.07 2.49
N ARG A 18 -2.09 3.87 1.63
CA ARG A 18 -1.07 4.89 1.34
C ARG A 18 -1.48 5.88 0.24
N TYR A 19 -1.98 5.38 -0.88
CA TYR A 19 -2.25 6.20 -2.09
C TYR A 19 -3.73 6.47 -2.33
N GLY A 20 -4.63 5.91 -1.50
CA GLY A 20 -6.08 6.01 -1.62
C GLY A 20 -6.70 5.05 -2.64
N SER A 21 -5.99 4.70 -3.72
CA SER A 21 -6.50 3.81 -4.77
C SER A 21 -5.39 3.21 -5.64
N VAL A 22 -5.62 1.99 -6.13
CA VAL A 22 -4.69 1.28 -7.03
C VAL A 22 -4.45 2.07 -8.33
N LYS A 23 -5.51 2.64 -8.94
CA LYS A 23 -5.38 3.51 -10.13
C LYS A 23 -4.51 4.74 -9.87
N LYS A 24 -4.63 5.34 -8.67
CA LYS A 24 -3.86 6.54 -8.30
C LYS A 24 -2.39 6.20 -8.10
N PHE A 25 -2.10 5.07 -7.45
CA PHE A 25 -0.76 4.51 -7.36
C PHE A 25 -0.14 4.25 -8.74
N GLN A 26 -0.88 3.59 -9.64
CA GLN A 26 -0.42 3.34 -11.01
C GLN A 26 -0.08 4.65 -11.74
N LYS A 27 -0.94 5.66 -11.64
CA LYS A 27 -0.69 6.98 -12.22
C LYS A 27 0.54 7.67 -11.62
N LEU A 28 0.71 7.61 -10.30
CA LEU A 28 1.84 8.22 -9.59
C LEU A 28 3.17 7.55 -9.91
N LYS A 29 3.19 6.22 -10.06
CA LYS A 29 4.39 5.44 -10.39
C LYS A 29 4.58 5.26 -11.91
N GLY A 30 3.72 5.85 -12.75
CA GLY A 30 3.80 5.73 -14.21
C GLY A 30 3.58 4.30 -14.73
N LEU A 31 2.81 3.48 -14.00
CA LEU A 31 2.54 2.08 -14.34
C LEU A 31 1.28 1.94 -15.22
N PRO A 32 1.27 0.94 -16.12
CA PRO A 32 0.07 0.55 -16.84
C PRO A 32 -1.09 0.22 -15.89
N PRO A 33 -2.35 0.49 -16.30
CA PRO A 33 -3.52 0.23 -15.47
C PRO A 33 -3.74 -1.26 -15.16
N THR A 34 -3.22 -2.13 -16.01
CA THR A 34 -3.29 -3.59 -15.87
C THR A 34 -2.13 -4.18 -15.09
N SER A 35 -1.06 -3.43 -14.81
CA SER A 35 0.17 -3.98 -14.23
C SER A 35 -0.01 -4.62 -12.87
N VAL A 36 -0.91 -4.08 -12.04
CA VAL A 36 -1.20 -4.66 -10.72
C VAL A 36 -1.98 -5.97 -10.86
N SER A 37 -2.87 -6.07 -11.84
CA SER A 37 -3.55 -7.33 -12.16
C SER A 37 -2.60 -8.36 -12.77
N ASP A 38 -1.62 -7.91 -13.57
CA ASP A 38 -0.61 -8.76 -14.21
C ASP A 38 0.38 -9.34 -13.18
N LEU A 39 0.73 -8.55 -12.16
CA LEU A 39 1.47 -9.00 -10.98
C LEU A 39 0.77 -10.19 -10.30
N PHE A 40 -0.54 -10.10 -10.06
CA PHE A 40 -1.31 -11.19 -9.43
C PHE A 40 -1.51 -12.41 -10.32
N ARG A 41 -1.35 -12.26 -11.63
CA ARG A 41 -1.40 -13.36 -12.61
C ARG A 41 -0.05 -14.04 -12.82
N GLY A 42 0.99 -13.63 -12.08
CA GLY A 42 2.33 -14.21 -12.18
C GLY A 42 3.15 -13.71 -13.37
N ARG A 43 2.77 -12.58 -13.99
CA ARG A 43 3.54 -11.93 -15.07
C ARG A 43 4.13 -10.56 -14.68
N PRO A 44 4.64 -10.34 -13.46
CA PRO A 44 5.12 -9.01 -13.11
C PRO A 44 6.33 -8.60 -13.94
N SER A 45 6.26 -7.41 -14.51
CA SER A 45 7.45 -6.71 -14.98
C SER A 45 8.28 -6.26 -13.77
N ARG A 46 9.61 -6.31 -13.87
CA ARG A 46 10.53 -5.97 -12.76
C ARG A 46 10.22 -4.61 -12.13
N ARG A 47 9.89 -3.60 -12.96
CA ARG A 47 9.46 -2.27 -12.50
C ARG A 47 8.21 -2.29 -11.64
N VAL A 48 7.27 -3.18 -11.95
CA VAL A 48 6.01 -3.32 -11.18
C VAL A 48 6.29 -3.99 -9.84
N SER A 49 7.15 -5.03 -9.83
CA SER A 49 7.62 -5.69 -8.60
C SER A 49 8.19 -4.67 -7.63
N GLU A 50 9.18 -3.90 -8.09
CA GLU A 50 9.89 -2.91 -7.26
C GLU A 50 8.94 -1.82 -6.76
N ALA A 51 8.07 -1.29 -7.62
CA ALA A 51 7.11 -0.26 -7.23
C ALA A 51 6.12 -0.76 -6.16
N VAL A 52 5.67 -2.01 -6.27
CA VAL A 52 4.76 -2.60 -5.28
C VAL A 52 5.49 -2.95 -3.99
N GLU A 53 6.71 -3.48 -4.05
CA GLU A 53 7.53 -3.74 -2.86
C GLU A 53 7.80 -2.45 -2.07
N GLN A 54 8.16 -1.36 -2.75
CA GLN A 54 8.28 -0.04 -2.11
C GLN A 54 6.98 0.44 -1.47
N ALA A 55 5.84 0.30 -2.17
CA ALA A 55 4.55 0.73 -1.65
C ALA A 55 4.14 -0.05 -0.39
N VAL A 56 4.39 -1.35 -0.37
CA VAL A 56 4.09 -2.22 0.77
C VAL A 56 5.02 -1.91 1.94
N GLN A 57 6.32 -1.78 1.69
CA GLN A 57 7.29 -1.45 2.73
C GLN A 57 6.99 -0.09 3.36
N GLU A 58 6.72 0.93 2.56
CA GLU A 58 6.36 2.27 3.03
C GLU A 58 5.05 2.27 3.83
N SER A 59 4.08 1.42 3.46
CA SER A 59 2.85 1.24 4.23
C SER A 59 3.09 0.56 5.58
N MET A 60 4.00 -0.42 5.64
CA MET A 60 4.37 -1.11 6.89
C MET A 60 5.16 -0.20 7.85
N GLU A 61 6.07 0.63 7.30
CA GLU A 61 6.80 1.64 8.08
C GLU A 61 5.86 2.70 8.63
N MET A 62 4.87 3.15 7.84
CA MET A 62 3.86 4.10 8.31
C MET A 62 3.00 3.50 9.45
N GLU A 63 2.66 2.21 9.38
CA GLU A 63 1.89 1.53 10.44
C GLU A 63 2.71 1.33 11.72
N ASN A 64 4.01 1.02 11.61
CA ASN A 64 4.92 0.96 12.75
C ASN A 64 5.13 2.33 13.40
N SER A 65 5.30 3.38 12.59
CA SER A 65 5.51 4.73 13.09
C SER A 65 4.21 5.36 13.63
N ALA A 66 3.04 4.99 13.09
CA ALA A 66 1.74 5.42 13.61
C ALA A 66 1.40 4.78 14.98
N LYS A 67 2.09 3.71 15.37
CA LYS A 67 2.00 3.15 16.73
C LYS A 67 2.81 3.94 17.77
N LEU A 68 3.63 4.90 17.35
CA LEU A 68 4.41 5.77 18.25
C LEU A 68 3.68 7.08 18.62
N VAL A 69 2.47 7.33 18.13
CA VAL A 69 1.65 8.43 18.65
C VAL A 69 0.73 7.91 19.76
N PRO A 70 0.85 8.41 21.01
CA PRO A 70 -0.08 8.02 22.07
C PRO A 70 -1.50 8.42 21.67
N ALA A 71 -2.42 7.51 21.98
CA ALA A 71 -3.83 7.58 21.68
C ALA A 71 -4.43 8.97 21.96
N HIS A 72 -5.04 9.54 20.93
CA HIS A 72 -6.35 10.18 20.97
C HIS A 72 -6.73 10.86 22.30
N SER A 73 -6.39 12.14 22.45
CA SER A 73 -7.13 13.02 23.37
C SER A 73 -8.49 13.33 22.74
N LEU A 74 -9.47 12.45 22.95
CA LEU A 74 -10.86 12.87 23.02
C LEU A 74 -11.07 13.43 24.41
N ASN A 75 -11.27 14.75 24.54
CA ASN A 75 -12.15 15.22 25.60
C ASN A 75 -13.43 15.80 25.01
N ARG A 76 -14.47 14.99 25.24
CA ARG A 76 -15.88 15.17 24.99
C ARG A 76 -16.40 16.28 25.91
N GLY A 77 -17.38 17.06 25.44
CA GLY A 77 -17.87 18.27 26.09
C GLY A 77 -18.43 18.11 27.52
N GLY A 78 -18.63 19.24 28.17
CA GLY A 78 -19.25 19.33 29.49
C GLY A 78 -19.65 20.76 29.86
N LYS A 79 -20.95 21.03 29.62
CA LYS A 79 -21.83 22.12 30.10
C LYS A 79 -21.56 23.57 29.69
#